data_AF-A0A9P4WJA0-F1
#
_entry.id   AF-A0A9P4WJA0-F1
#
_cell.length_a   1.000
_cell.length_b   1.000
_cell.length_c   1.000
_cell.angle_alpha   90.00
_cell.angle_beta   90.00
_cell.angle_gamma   90.00
#
_symmetry.space_group_name_H-M   'P 1'
#
loop_
_entity.id
_entity.type
_entity.pdbx_description
1 polymer ?
#
loop_
_entity_poly.entity_id
_entity_poly.type
_entity_poly.pdbx_seq_one_letter_code
_entity_poly.pdbx_strand_id
1 'polypeptide(L)'
;MPQMIANDSDLQSRARAFIRRELRVFSFLHTDSANSASEAATTSSNAEFLLSYTVSILKTVDVKASNGHAESLLSEFLGRESARLFLHELNAWLRSPFTRLRDWDGEVQYADFHID
;
A
#
# COMPACT_ATOMS: atom_id res chain seq x y z
N MET A 1 -0.05 -16.61 1.27
CA MET A 1 -0.62 -15.37 1.85
C MET A 1 -1.92 -14.88 1.19
N PRO A 2 -2.22 -15.08 -0.11
CA PRO A 2 -3.43 -14.53 -0.73
C PRO A 2 -4.76 -14.99 -0.10
N GLN A 3 -4.89 -16.30 0.17
CA GLN A 3 -6.13 -16.86 0.73
C GLN A 3 -6.42 -16.41 2.17
N MET A 4 -5.39 -16.11 2.97
CA MET A 4 -5.59 -15.57 4.32
C MET A 4 -6.17 -14.16 4.26
N ILE A 5 -5.59 -13.28 3.43
CA ILE A 5 -6.09 -11.91 3.25
C ILE A 5 -7.51 -11.91 2.64
N ALA A 6 -7.78 -12.80 1.68
CA ALA A 6 -9.09 -12.87 1.05
C ALA A 6 -10.24 -13.19 2.01
N ASN A 7 -9.98 -13.94 3.08
CA ASN A 7 -10.99 -14.45 4.01
C ASN A 7 -11.00 -13.77 5.39
N ASP A 8 -10.04 -12.88 5.67
CA ASP A 8 -9.90 -12.19 6.95
C ASP A 8 -10.23 -10.69 6.81
N SER A 9 -11.38 -10.29 7.35
CA SER A 9 -11.87 -8.91 7.32
C SER A 9 -10.99 -7.94 8.11
N ASP A 10 -10.36 -8.41 9.18
CA ASP A 10 -9.50 -7.58 10.03
C ASP A 10 -8.18 -7.34 9.32
N LEU A 11 -7.62 -8.38 8.68
CA LEU A 11 -6.41 -8.25 7.87
C LEU A 11 -6.64 -7.34 6.65
N GLN A 12 -7.81 -7.41 6.01
CA GLN A 12 -8.18 -6.46 4.96
C GLN A 12 -8.33 -5.02 5.48
N SER A 13 -8.89 -4.84 6.67
CA SER A 13 -9.03 -3.52 7.29
C SER A 13 -7.67 -2.93 7.65
N ARG A 14 -6.76 -3.76 8.19
CA ARG A 14 -5.35 -3.39 8.44
C ARG A 14 -4.61 -3.03 7.16
N ALA A 15 -4.78 -3.80 6.09
CA ALA A 15 -4.20 -3.48 4.78
C ALA A 15 -4.68 -2.12 4.28
N ARG A 16 -6.00 -1.89 4.29
CA ARG A 16 -6.59 -0.63 3.83
C ARG A 16 -6.13 0.57 4.66
N ALA A 17 -5.96 0.42 5.97
CA ALA A 17 -5.47 1.49 6.83
C ALA A 17 -4.05 1.91 6.44
N PHE A 18 -3.15 0.94 6.27
CA PHE A 18 -1.78 1.18 5.82
C PHE A 18 -1.74 1.84 4.43
N ILE A 19 -2.41 1.23 3.45
CA ILE A 19 -2.40 1.71 2.06
C ILE A 19 -2.90 3.15 1.98
N ARG A 20 -4.00 3.49 2.67
CA ARG A 20 -4.51 4.88 2.69
C ARG A 20 -3.51 5.89 3.27
N ARG A 21 -2.72 5.50 4.27
CA ARG A 21 -1.69 6.37 4.84
C ARG A 21 -0.57 6.59 3.84
N GLU A 22 -0.03 5.51 3.29
CA GLU A 22 1.11 5.56 2.37
C GLU A 22 0.79 6.26 1.05
N LEU A 23 -0.42 6.07 0.50
CA LEU A 23 -0.78 6.72 -0.75
C LEU A 23 -0.76 8.26 -0.67
N ARG A 24 -0.85 8.85 0.53
CA ARG A 24 -0.77 10.31 0.73
C ARG A 24 0.62 10.90 0.45
N VAL A 25 1.68 10.08 0.47
CA VAL A 25 3.05 10.51 0.14
C VAL A 25 3.16 10.85 -1.35
N PHE A 26 2.35 10.21 -2.19
CA PHE A 26 2.34 10.41 -3.63
C PHE A 26 1.40 11.55 -4.00
N SER A 27 1.89 12.79 -3.91
CA SER A 27 1.09 13.99 -4.20
C SER A 27 0.45 13.99 -5.59
N PHE A 28 1.06 13.33 -6.58
CA PHE A 28 0.50 13.17 -7.92
C PHE A 28 -0.79 12.33 -7.98
N LEU A 29 -1.06 11.48 -6.98
CA LEU A 29 -2.35 10.79 -6.87
C LEU A 29 -3.47 11.75 -6.48
N HIS A 30 -3.11 12.93 -5.97
CA HIS A 30 -4.01 13.93 -5.44
C HIS A 30 -3.98 15.25 -6.21
N THR A 31 -3.29 15.31 -7.35
CA THR A 31 -3.36 16.48 -8.24
C THR A 31 -4.42 16.23 -9.30
N ASP A 32 -5.26 17.24 -9.55
CA ASP A 32 -6.22 17.18 -10.64
C ASP A 32 -5.45 17.11 -11.96
N SER A 33 -5.85 16.18 -12.83
CA SER A 33 -5.59 16.36 -14.25
C SER A 33 -6.31 17.65 -14.63
N ALA A 34 -5.55 18.72 -14.91
CA ALA A 34 -6.02 20.09 -15.11
C ALA A 34 -7.07 20.28 -16.26
N ASN A 35 -7.58 19.19 -16.84
CA ASN A 35 -8.54 19.15 -17.94
C ASN A 35 -9.90 18.54 -17.58
N SER A 36 -10.24 18.32 -16.30
CA SER A 36 -11.56 17.80 -15.90
C SER A 36 -12.28 18.75 -14.95
N ALA A 37 -13.41 19.29 -15.40
CA ALA A 37 -14.19 20.35 -14.74
C ALA A 37 -14.96 19.91 -13.47
N SER A 38 -14.34 19.16 -12.56
CA SER A 38 -14.94 18.74 -11.29
C SER A 38 -13.92 18.67 -10.15
N GLU A 39 -13.60 19.84 -9.60
CA GLU A 39 -12.44 20.17 -8.72
C GLU A 39 -12.41 19.51 -7.32
N ALA A 40 -13.22 18.49 -7.02
CA ALA A 40 -13.21 17.84 -5.71
C ALA A 40 -13.30 16.30 -5.75
N ALA A 41 -13.67 15.71 -6.89
CA ALA A 41 -13.95 14.28 -6.98
C ALA A 41 -12.81 13.45 -7.61
N THR A 42 -11.85 14.09 -8.28
CA THR A 42 -10.88 13.38 -9.14
C THR A 42 -9.56 13.03 -8.42
N THR A 43 -9.17 13.80 -7.41
CA THR A 43 -7.93 13.59 -6.63
C THR A 43 -8.07 12.52 -5.56
N SER A 44 -9.26 12.36 -4.97
CA SER A 44 -9.58 11.19 -4.14
C SER A 44 -9.74 9.94 -4.99
N SER A 45 -10.24 10.05 -6.22
CA SER A 45 -10.56 8.88 -7.05
C SER A 45 -9.34 8.08 -7.50
N ASN A 46 -8.20 8.72 -7.81
CA ASN A 46 -6.99 8.00 -8.20
C ASN A 46 -6.40 7.19 -7.04
N ALA A 47 -6.34 7.80 -5.85
CA ALA A 47 -5.89 7.12 -4.64
C ALA A 47 -6.87 6.02 -4.19
N GLU A 48 -8.17 6.25 -4.30
CA GLU A 48 -9.21 5.25 -4.01
C GLU A 48 -9.21 4.08 -4.99
N PHE A 49 -8.97 4.35 -6.28
CA PHE A 49 -8.73 3.34 -7.30
C PHE A 49 -7.51 2.51 -6.92
N LEU A 50 -6.35 3.13 -6.67
CA LEU A 50 -5.12 2.42 -6.39
C LEU A 50 -5.17 1.65 -5.06
N LEU A 51 -5.88 2.18 -4.05
CA LEU A 51 -6.22 1.46 -2.82
C LEU A 51 -6.99 0.17 -3.14
N SER A 52 -8.06 0.28 -3.91
CA SER A 52 -8.93 -0.87 -4.24
C SER A 52 -8.21 -1.90 -5.11
N TYR A 53 -7.38 -1.42 -6.04
CA TYR A 53 -6.55 -2.24 -6.89
C TYR A 53 -5.47 -2.99 -6.08
N THR A 54 -4.77 -2.31 -5.19
CA THR A 54 -3.76 -2.91 -4.30
C THR A 54 -4.39 -4.00 -3.42
N VAL A 55 -5.56 -3.74 -2.82
CA VAL A 55 -6.27 -4.77 -2.02
C VAL A 55 -6.66 -5.97 -2.90
N SER A 56 -7.05 -5.74 -4.16
CA SER A 56 -7.33 -6.83 -5.09
C SER A 56 -6.08 -7.65 -5.40
N ILE A 57 -4.94 -7.01 -5.64
CA ILE A 57 -3.63 -7.68 -5.82
C ILE A 57 -3.30 -8.54 -4.59
N LEU A 58 -3.45 -8.02 -3.37
CA LEU A 58 -3.18 -8.79 -2.15
C LEU A 58 -4.02 -10.07 -2.04
N LYS A 59 -5.23 -10.07 -2.60
CA LYS A 59 -6.15 -11.21 -2.56
C LYS A 59 -5.86 -12.25 -3.63
N THR A 60 -5.20 -11.88 -4.72
CA THR A 60 -5.05 -12.74 -5.92
C THR A 60 -3.60 -13.08 -6.26
N VAL A 61 -2.65 -12.24 -5.86
CA VAL A 61 -1.22 -12.36 -6.17
C VAL A 61 -0.44 -12.62 -4.90
N ASP A 62 0.47 -13.60 -4.94
CA ASP A 62 1.45 -13.75 -3.88
C ASP A 62 2.52 -12.66 -4.00
N VAL A 63 2.47 -11.65 -3.12
CA VAL A 63 3.39 -10.51 -3.09
C VAL A 63 4.85 -10.94 -2.90
N LYS A 64 5.09 -12.14 -2.34
CA LYS A 64 6.43 -12.71 -2.12
C LYS A 64 6.91 -13.58 -3.28
N ALA A 65 6.09 -13.78 -4.32
CA ALA A 65 6.48 -14.60 -5.46
C ALA A 65 7.72 -14.01 -6.14
N SER A 66 8.71 -14.85 -6.42
CA SER A 66 9.97 -14.47 -7.05
C SER A 66 9.81 -13.91 -8.47
N ASN A 67 8.60 -13.98 -9.05
CA ASN A 67 8.29 -13.46 -10.37
C ASN A 67 8.06 -11.93 -10.39
N GLY A 68 8.03 -11.26 -9.23
CA GLY A 68 7.88 -9.81 -9.13
C GLY A 68 6.55 -9.27 -9.68
N HIS A 69 5.53 -10.12 -9.83
CA HIS A 69 4.30 -9.74 -10.52
C HIS A 69 3.57 -8.57 -9.84
N ALA A 70 3.44 -8.61 -8.50
CA ALA A 70 2.83 -7.53 -7.74
C ALA A 70 3.61 -6.21 -7.87
N GLU A 71 4.95 -6.27 -7.88
CA GLU A 71 5.81 -5.10 -8.08
C GLU A 71 5.57 -4.49 -9.47
N SER A 72 5.57 -5.32 -10.52
CA SER A 72 5.34 -4.87 -11.90
C SER A 72 3.98 -4.16 -12.05
N LEU A 73 2.90 -4.71 -11.48
CA LEU A 73 1.57 -4.10 -11.55
C LEU A 73 1.50 -2.73 -10.88
N LEU A 74 2.15 -2.56 -9.72
CA LEU A 74 2.14 -1.28 -9.00
C LEU A 74 3.17 -0.28 -9.55
N SER A 75 4.21 -0.76 -10.22
CA SER A 75 5.25 0.09 -10.84
C SER A 75 4.70 1.01 -11.92
N GLU A 76 3.60 0.61 -12.58
CA GLU A 76 2.91 1.44 -13.58
C GLU A 76 2.31 2.72 -12.97
N PHE A 77 2.04 2.73 -11.67
CA PHE A 77 1.45 3.86 -10.96
C PHE A 77 2.44 4.59 -10.05
N LEU A 78 3.29 3.85 -9.34
CA LEU A 78 4.17 4.39 -8.30
C LEU A 78 5.62 4.58 -8.77
N GLY A 79 5.98 3.99 -9.91
CA GLY A 79 7.37 3.75 -10.29
C GLY A 79 7.96 2.53 -9.58
N ARG A 80 9.02 1.96 -10.16
CA ARG A 80 9.61 0.67 -9.72
C ARG A 80 10.10 0.69 -8.27
N GLU A 81 10.96 1.64 -7.93
CA GLU A 81 11.58 1.71 -6.60
C GLU A 81 10.53 1.93 -5.50
N SER A 82 9.59 2.85 -5.74
CA SER A 82 8.48 3.12 -4.83
C SER A 82 7.59 1.89 -4.66
N ALA A 83 7.24 1.19 -5.75
CA ALA A 83 6.42 -0.02 -5.70
C ALA A 83 7.09 -1.14 -4.89
N ARG A 84 8.40 -1.32 -5.09
CA ARG A 84 9.19 -2.32 -4.34
C ARG A 84 9.21 -2.02 -2.84
N LEU A 85 9.52 -0.78 -2.46
CA LEU A 85 9.55 -0.37 -1.05
C LEU A 85 8.17 -0.46 -0.41
N PHE A 86 7.15 0.07 -1.09
CA PHE A 86 5.75 0.03 -0.63
C PHE A 86 5.27 -1.41 -0.36
N LEU A 87 5.54 -2.35 -1.27
CA LEU A 87 5.16 -3.76 -1.09
C LEU A 87 5.94 -4.43 0.03
N HIS A 88 7.21 -4.06 0.21
CA HIS A 88 8.04 -4.57 1.30
C HIS A 88 7.44 -4.18 2.66
N GLU A 89 7.16 -2.89 2.86
CA GLU A 89 6.60 -2.37 4.10
C GLU A 89 5.18 -2.87 4.35
N LEU A 90 4.33 -2.91 3.32
CA LEU A 90 2.98 -3.45 3.42
C LEU A 90 3.01 -4.92 3.87
N ASN A 91 3.90 -5.73 3.29
CA ASN A 91 4.07 -7.12 3.73
C ASN A 91 4.62 -7.21 5.17
N ALA A 92 5.55 -6.33 5.57
CA ALA A 92 6.07 -6.30 6.93
C ALA A 92 4.97 -5.95 7.95
N TRP A 93 4.19 -4.90 7.67
CA TRP A 93 3.04 -4.48 8.45
C TRP A 93 2.02 -5.62 8.63
N LEU A 94 1.61 -6.28 7.55
CA LEU A 94 0.60 -7.35 7.62
C LEU A 94 1.05 -8.58 8.42
N ARG A 95 2.36 -8.83 8.48
CA ARG A 95 2.95 -9.91 9.28
C ARG A 95 3.28 -9.50 10.71
N SER A 96 3.26 -8.20 10.99
CA SER A 96 3.54 -7.69 12.33
C SER A 96 2.39 -8.03 13.29
N PRO A 97 2.67 -8.15 14.60
CA PRO A 97 1.65 -8.33 15.63
C PRO A 97 0.86 -7.03 15.90
N PHE A 98 1.31 -5.88 15.38
CA PHE A 98 0.71 -4.58 15.67
C PHE A 98 -0.62 -4.39 14.95
N THR A 99 -1.63 -3.91 15.67
CA THR A 99 -2.96 -3.63 15.11
C THR A 99 -3.16 -2.15 14.77
N ARG A 100 -2.28 -1.28 15.26
CA ARG A 100 -2.30 0.17 15.01
C ARG A 100 -1.01 0.61 14.35
N LEU A 101 -1.14 1.47 13.34
CA LEU A 101 0.01 1.98 12.57
C LEU A 101 1.01 2.72 13.46
N ARG A 102 0.55 3.51 14.42
CA ARG A 102 1.41 4.24 15.36
C ARG A 102 2.34 3.33 16.16
N ASP A 103 1.86 2.15 16.56
CA ASP A 103 2.67 1.21 17.36
C ASP A 103 3.74 0.54 16.47
N TRP A 104 3.40 0.24 15.22
CA TRP A 104 4.35 -0.27 14.23
C TRP A 104 5.38 0.76 13.79
N ASP A 105 4.96 2.02 13.58
CA ASP A 105 5.86 3.12 13.19
C ASP A 105 6.96 3.31 14.25
N GLY A 106 6.60 3.20 15.54
CA GLY A 106 7.59 3.26 16.63
C GLY A 106 8.62 2.14 16.54
N GLU A 107 8.18 0.89 16.31
CA GLU A 107 9.07 -0.27 16.23
C GLU A 107 10.02 -0.21 15.01
N VAL A 108 9.50 0.12 13.83
CA VAL A 108 10.31 0.19 12.60
C VAL A 108 11.36 1.29 12.70
N GLN A 109 11.00 2.44 13.29
CA GLN A 109 11.96 3.52 13.54
C GLN A 109 13.09 3.04 14.45
N TYR A 110 12.80 2.35 15.57
CA TYR A 110 13.85 1.79 16.43
C TYR A 110 14.76 0.78 15.70
N ALA A 111 14.19 -0.06 14.83
CA ALA A 111 14.99 -1.03 14.07
C ALA A 111 15.97 -0.36 13.08
N ASP A 112 15.60 0.78 12.50
CA ASP A 112 16.47 1.56 11.60
C ASP A 112 17.59 2.28 12.38
N PHE A 113 17.32 2.71 13.62
CA PHE A 113 18.30 3.36 14.50
C PHE A 113 19.24 2.40 15.25
N HIS A 114 19.03 1.08 15.19
CA HIS A 114 19.84 0.08 15.91
C HIS A 114 20.75 -0.78 15.01
N ILE A 115 20.98 -0.34 13.77
CA ILE A 115 21.99 -0.95 12.89
C ILE A 115 23.34 -0.27 13.19
N ASP A 116 24.01 -0.77 14.22
CA ASP A 116 25.45 -0.52 14.51
C ASP A 116 26.34 -1.61 13.88
#